data_AF-A0A2T4TTA2-F1
#
_entry.id   AF-A0A2T4TTA2-F1
#
_cell.length_a   1.000
_cell.length_b   1.000
_cell.length_c   1.000
_cell.angle_alpha   90.00
_cell.angle_beta   90.00
_cell.angle_gamma   90.00
#
_symmetry.space_group_name_H-M   'P 1'
#
loop_
_entity.id
_entity.type
_entity.pdbx_description
1 polymer ?
#
loop_
_entity_poly.entity_id
_entity_poly.type
_entity_poly.pdbx_seq_one_letter_code
_entity_poly.pdbx_strand_id
1 'polypeptide(L)'
;MMFTSCGSDDEERPVISIMESMVDMTGGRAQWPGLTKLTRATFESQIVGQGWYCEQSYQVSPRGVYGPSTSRQGMFGIGPVHYYFDRDSVTRFLYNDAKGYQNKGLGYVRDAYTYDENDNGVYVDGNRLLQISPSGVVNGRFLYAIEDGGTHADGSTAYAVSIFRRMSGGEQSAIRRDYSVRWR
;
A
#
# COMPACT_ATOMS: atom_id res chain seq x y z
N MET A 1 -51.72 4.14 -9.19
CA MET A 1 -51.31 3.50 -7.91
C MET A 1 -49.80 3.43 -7.96
N MET A 2 -49.13 4.22 -7.12
CA MET A 2 -47.68 4.36 -7.04
C MET A 2 -47.07 3.11 -6.40
N PHE A 3 -46.03 2.55 -7.00
CA PHE A 3 -45.07 1.67 -6.31
C PHE A 3 -43.84 2.50 -5.98
N THR A 4 -43.91 3.24 -4.87
CA THR A 4 -42.72 3.72 -4.18
C THR A 4 -42.26 2.57 -3.29
N SER A 5 -41.09 2.00 -3.58
CA SER A 5 -40.50 0.95 -2.75
C SER A 5 -39.06 1.33 -2.38
N CYS A 6 -38.93 1.57 -1.08
CA CYS A 6 -37.76 1.46 -0.20
C CYS A 6 -36.48 2.14 -0.71
N GLY A 7 -36.17 3.35 -0.25
CA GLY A 7 -35.91 3.58 1.17
C GLY A 7 -34.41 3.75 1.29
N SER A 8 -34.00 4.99 1.11
CA SER A 8 -32.64 5.49 1.29
C SER A 8 -32.22 5.28 2.74
N ASP A 9 -31.67 4.12 3.04
CA ASP A 9 -30.90 3.88 4.25
C ASP A 9 -29.50 3.42 3.82
N ASP A 10 -28.79 4.28 3.07
CA ASP A 10 -27.34 4.34 3.23
C ASP A 10 -27.11 4.86 4.65
N GLU A 11 -27.17 3.95 5.62
CA GLU A 11 -26.77 4.21 7.00
C GLU A 11 -25.38 4.86 6.93
N GLU A 12 -25.33 6.17 7.15
CA GLU A 12 -24.12 6.88 7.54
C GLU A 12 -23.70 6.33 8.90
N ARG A 13 -23.10 5.14 8.88
CA ARG A 13 -22.48 4.56 10.06
C ARG A 13 -21.33 5.48 10.43
N PRO A 14 -21.26 5.98 11.67
CA PRO A 14 -20.10 6.73 12.10
C PRO A 14 -18.90 5.77 12.11
N VAL A 15 -18.03 5.90 11.12
CA VAL A 15 -16.75 5.19 11.07
C VAL A 15 -15.78 5.96 11.94
N ILE A 16 -15.73 5.63 13.22
CA ILE A 16 -14.63 6.04 14.10
C ILE A 16 -13.48 5.06 13.83
N SER A 17 -12.43 5.55 13.18
CA SER A 17 -11.20 4.79 12.94
C SER A 17 -10.14 5.29 13.92
N ILE A 18 -9.52 4.35 14.64
CA ILE A 18 -8.55 4.54 15.72
C ILE A 18 -7.24 5.25 15.26
N MET A 19 -7.22 5.75 14.02
CA MET A 19 -6.14 6.44 13.32
C MET A 19 -6.59 7.79 12.73
N GLU A 20 -7.63 8.44 13.27
CA GLU A 20 -8.14 9.76 12.85
C GLU A 20 -7.08 10.88 12.74
N SER A 21 -5.85 10.65 13.21
CA SER A 21 -4.72 11.60 13.16
C SER A 21 -3.57 11.22 12.22
N MET A 22 -3.68 10.18 11.39
CA MET A 22 -2.50 9.62 10.71
C MET A 22 -2.15 10.20 9.35
N VAL A 23 -3.10 10.74 8.60
CA VAL A 23 -2.83 11.19 7.22
C VAL A 23 -3.46 12.56 6.98
N ASP A 24 -2.64 13.50 6.54
CA ASP A 24 -3.05 14.80 6.04
C ASP A 24 -3.39 14.68 4.54
N MET A 25 -4.58 15.18 4.18
CA MET A 25 -5.09 15.23 2.80
C MET A 25 -5.27 16.66 2.29
N THR A 26 -4.91 17.70 3.06
CA THR A 26 -5.19 19.12 2.74
C THR A 26 -4.49 19.59 1.46
N GLY A 27 -3.35 18.99 1.10
CA GLY A 27 -2.61 19.29 -0.13
C GLY A 27 -3.07 18.53 -1.38
N GLY A 28 -4.20 17.80 -1.34
CA GLY A 28 -4.67 16.97 -2.45
C GLY A 28 -3.90 15.66 -2.65
N ARG A 29 -2.96 15.37 -1.75
CA ARG A 29 -2.16 14.15 -1.70
C ARG A 29 -2.02 13.68 -0.27
N ALA A 30 -2.19 12.38 -0.04
CA ALA A 30 -2.01 11.77 1.28
C ALA A 30 -0.57 11.95 1.78
N GLN A 31 -0.41 12.48 2.99
CA GLN A 31 0.89 12.63 3.64
C GLN A 31 0.83 12.31 5.13
N TRP A 32 1.92 11.83 5.71
CA TRP A 32 2.04 11.74 7.17
C TRP A 32 2.16 13.14 7.79
N PRO A 33 1.30 13.53 8.76
CA PRO A 33 1.42 14.82 9.43
C PRO A 33 2.67 14.86 10.30
N GLY A 34 3.40 15.98 10.27
CA GLY A 34 4.61 16.16 11.09
C GLY A 34 5.73 15.15 10.76
N LEU A 35 5.82 14.70 9.52
CA LEU A 35 6.78 13.69 9.08
C LEU A 35 8.22 14.04 9.45
N THR A 36 8.81 13.23 10.33
CA THR A 36 10.25 13.28 10.59
C THR A 36 11.00 12.67 9.41
N LYS A 37 12.12 13.28 9.01
CA LYS A 37 12.93 12.74 7.90
C LYS A 37 13.60 11.43 8.30
N LEU A 38 13.45 10.41 7.48
CA LEU A 38 14.19 9.17 7.55
C LEU A 38 15.44 9.36 6.67
N THR A 39 16.62 9.12 7.24
CA THR A 39 17.85 9.29 6.47
C THR A 39 18.03 8.15 5.48
N ARG A 40 18.79 8.37 4.40
CA ARG A 40 19.16 7.35 3.41
C ARG A 40 19.89 6.19 4.08
N ALA A 41 20.80 6.49 5.02
CA ALA A 41 21.51 5.46 5.78
C ALA A 41 20.54 4.59 6.60
N THR A 42 19.54 5.19 7.24
CA THR A 42 18.51 4.45 7.98
C THR A 42 17.68 3.60 7.02
N PHE A 43 17.20 4.18 5.92
CA PHE A 43 16.44 3.47 4.89
C PHE A 43 17.23 2.27 4.34
N GLU A 44 18.49 2.46 3.97
CA GLU A 44 19.37 1.39 3.47
C GLU A 44 19.59 0.29 4.52
N SER A 45 19.82 0.65 5.79
CA SER A 45 20.08 -0.34 6.85
C SER A 45 18.85 -1.15 7.28
N GLN A 46 17.66 -0.56 7.21
CA GLN A 46 16.43 -1.14 7.79
C GLN A 46 15.50 -1.75 6.73
N ILE A 47 15.47 -1.19 5.52
CA ILE A 47 14.48 -1.53 4.50
C ILE A 47 15.12 -2.28 3.33
N VAL A 48 16.29 -1.86 2.88
CA VAL A 48 16.99 -2.49 1.75
C VAL A 48 17.49 -3.88 2.14
N GLY A 49 17.38 -4.82 1.19
CA GLY A 49 17.66 -6.24 1.37
C GLY A 49 16.55 -7.03 2.08
N GLN A 50 15.39 -6.41 2.38
CA GLN A 50 14.29 -7.03 3.11
C GLN A 50 13.03 -7.21 2.28
N GLY A 51 12.31 -8.30 2.56
CA GLY A 51 10.93 -8.51 2.14
C GLY A 51 9.94 -7.97 3.18
N TRP A 52 8.84 -7.41 2.72
CA TRP A 52 7.81 -6.75 3.52
C TRP A 52 6.44 -7.31 3.13
N TYR A 53 5.87 -8.13 4.03
CA TYR A 53 4.57 -8.75 3.85
C TYR A 53 3.50 -7.78 4.34
N CYS A 54 2.47 -7.56 3.53
CA CYS A 54 1.38 -6.65 3.88
C CYS A 54 0.41 -7.39 4.80
N GLU A 55 0.37 -6.98 6.07
CA GLU A 55 -0.54 -7.55 7.07
C GLU A 55 -1.92 -6.91 6.96
N GLN A 56 -1.97 -5.59 6.81
CA GLN A 56 -3.20 -4.81 6.81
C GLN A 56 -3.07 -3.59 5.91
N SER A 57 -4.17 -3.23 5.24
CA SER A 57 -4.31 -2.00 4.46
C SER A 57 -5.62 -1.30 4.83
N TYR A 58 -5.57 0.02 4.87
CA TYR A 58 -6.68 0.90 5.19
C TYR A 58 -6.81 1.92 4.06
N GLN A 59 -8.01 2.09 3.52
CA GLN A 59 -8.26 3.07 2.49
C GLN A 59 -8.21 4.49 3.06
N VAL A 60 -7.61 5.43 2.35
CA VAL A 60 -7.61 6.84 2.72
C VAL A 60 -8.56 7.61 1.80
N SER A 61 -9.38 8.47 2.37
CA SER A 61 -10.23 9.41 1.65
C SER A 61 -10.17 10.80 2.30
N PRO A 62 -10.70 11.86 1.67
CA PRO A 62 -10.79 13.19 2.29
C PRO A 62 -11.57 13.22 3.61
N ARG A 63 -12.42 12.21 3.86
CA ARG A 63 -13.22 12.10 5.09
C ARG A 63 -12.52 11.28 6.19
N GLY A 64 -11.34 10.71 5.93
CA GLY A 64 -10.56 9.96 6.92
C GLY A 64 -9.92 8.67 6.40
N VAL A 65 -9.50 7.80 7.32
CA VAL A 65 -8.89 6.49 7.03
C VAL A 65 -9.84 5.37 7.43
N TYR A 66 -10.15 4.46 6.50
CA TYR A 66 -11.19 3.43 6.59
C TYR A 66 -10.59 2.02 6.51
N GLY A 67 -10.93 1.15 7.47
CA GLY A 67 -10.48 -0.25 7.50
C GLY A 67 -10.48 -0.84 8.92
N PRO A 68 -9.89 -2.04 9.16
CA PRO A 68 -9.18 -2.84 8.17
C PRO A 68 -10.16 -3.49 7.23
N SER A 69 -9.92 -3.32 5.94
CA SER A 69 -10.61 -4.09 4.93
C SER A 69 -9.90 -5.45 4.89
N THR A 70 -10.54 -6.54 5.30
CA THR A 70 -10.35 -7.80 4.54
C THR A 70 -10.90 -7.64 3.11
N SER A 71 -11.66 -6.56 2.89
CA SER A 71 -12.34 -6.18 1.67
C SER A 71 -11.48 -5.34 0.72
N ARG A 72 -10.53 -5.99 0.03
CA ARG A 72 -10.50 -5.80 -1.43
C ARG A 72 -11.61 -6.61 -2.13
N GLN A 73 -12.47 -7.30 -1.36
CA GLN A 73 -13.78 -7.75 -1.82
C GLN A 73 -14.55 -6.55 -2.40
N GLY A 74 -14.79 -6.59 -3.71
CA GLY A 74 -15.45 -5.52 -4.47
C GLY A 74 -14.50 -4.65 -5.30
N MET A 75 -13.19 -4.66 -5.01
CA MET A 75 -12.19 -4.13 -5.93
C MET A 75 -11.78 -5.24 -6.90
N PHE A 76 -12.40 -5.25 -8.09
CA PHE A 76 -11.88 -6.01 -9.22
C PHE A 76 -10.39 -5.64 -9.42
N GLY A 77 -9.53 -6.62 -9.65
CA GLY A 77 -8.23 -6.35 -10.29
C GLY A 77 -6.95 -6.46 -9.45
N ILE A 78 -6.90 -6.11 -8.16
CA ILE A 78 -5.59 -6.05 -7.44
C ILE A 78 -5.71 -6.45 -5.96
N GLY A 79 -4.95 -7.45 -5.50
CA GLY A 79 -4.80 -7.85 -4.07
C GLY A 79 -3.67 -7.10 -3.33
N PRO A 80 -3.55 -7.22 -1.99
CA PRO A 80 -2.49 -6.54 -1.22
C PRO A 80 -1.12 -6.71 -1.87
N VAL A 81 -0.34 -5.63 -1.91
CA VAL A 81 0.98 -5.64 -2.54
C VAL A 81 2.01 -6.00 -1.48
N HIS A 82 2.87 -6.96 -1.77
CA HIS A 82 4.04 -7.24 -0.93
C HIS A 82 5.28 -6.69 -1.60
N TYR A 83 6.28 -6.28 -0.82
CA TYR A 83 7.46 -5.63 -1.36
C TYR A 83 8.73 -6.41 -1.04
N TYR A 84 9.71 -6.33 -1.94
CA TYR A 84 11.10 -6.60 -1.62
C TYR A 84 11.94 -5.45 -2.15
N PHE A 85 12.75 -4.85 -1.28
CA PHE A 85 13.67 -3.77 -1.66
C PHE A 85 15.05 -4.36 -1.88
N ASP A 86 15.52 -4.32 -3.12
CA ASP A 86 16.93 -4.50 -3.47
C ASP A 86 17.63 -3.13 -3.43
N ARG A 87 18.94 -3.08 -3.65
CA ARG A 87 19.70 -1.82 -3.62
C ARG A 87 19.26 -0.83 -4.72
N ASP A 88 18.91 -1.33 -5.89
CA ASP A 88 18.63 -0.55 -7.10
C ASP A 88 17.19 -0.68 -7.61
N SER A 89 16.42 -1.59 -7.01
CA SER A 89 15.10 -1.96 -7.53
C SER A 89 14.16 -2.42 -6.43
N VAL A 90 12.88 -2.17 -6.65
CA VAL A 90 11.79 -2.63 -5.81
C VAL A 90 11.01 -3.69 -6.57
N THR A 91 10.78 -4.83 -5.92
CA THR A 91 9.90 -5.88 -6.42
C THR A 91 8.55 -5.77 -5.72
N ARG A 92 7.49 -5.68 -6.51
CA ARG A 92 6.10 -5.69 -6.06
C ARG A 92 5.51 -7.04 -6.40
N PHE A 93 5.04 -7.78 -5.40
CA PHE A 93 4.29 -9.02 -5.57
C PHE A 93 2.81 -8.71 -5.44
N LEU A 94 2.03 -8.98 -6.49
CA LEU A 94 0.63 -8.60 -6.56
C LEU A 94 -0.24 -9.72 -7.09
N TYR A 95 -1.48 -9.74 -6.63
CA TYR A 95 -2.55 -10.53 -7.22
C TYR A 95 -3.30 -9.69 -8.26
N ASN A 96 -3.71 -10.29 -9.38
CA ASN A 96 -4.56 -9.68 -10.39
C ASN A 96 -5.51 -10.72 -11.01
N ASP A 97 -6.81 -10.53 -10.81
CA ASP A 97 -7.85 -11.47 -11.26
C ASP A 97 -7.98 -11.53 -12.80
N ALA A 98 -7.78 -10.41 -13.50
CA ALA A 98 -7.72 -10.35 -14.96
C ALA A 98 -6.54 -11.14 -15.53
N LYS A 99 -5.53 -11.43 -14.68
CA LYS A 99 -4.39 -12.30 -14.98
C LYS A 99 -4.59 -13.72 -14.40
N GLY A 100 -5.79 -14.09 -13.97
CA GLY A 100 -6.10 -15.38 -13.34
C GLY A 100 -5.64 -16.61 -14.14
N TYR A 101 -5.65 -16.52 -15.47
CA TYR A 101 -5.16 -17.56 -16.38
C TYR A 101 -3.63 -17.77 -16.33
N GLN A 102 -2.87 -16.82 -15.75
CA GLN A 102 -1.43 -16.90 -15.52
C GLN A 102 -1.16 -17.05 -14.02
N ASN A 103 -0.65 -18.22 -13.62
CA ASN A 103 -0.25 -18.49 -12.23
C ASN A 103 -1.32 -18.10 -11.20
N LYS A 104 -2.59 -18.41 -11.49
CA LYS A 104 -3.76 -18.09 -10.64
C LYS A 104 -3.88 -16.59 -10.32
N GLY A 105 -3.38 -15.74 -11.21
CA GLY A 105 -3.37 -14.29 -11.00
C GLY A 105 -2.36 -13.87 -9.96
N LEU A 106 -1.27 -14.60 -9.73
CA LEU A 106 -0.14 -14.18 -8.89
C LEU A 106 1.06 -13.84 -9.77
N GLY A 107 1.64 -12.66 -9.57
CA GLY A 107 2.84 -12.26 -10.31
C GLY A 107 3.57 -11.09 -9.66
N TYR A 108 4.68 -10.71 -10.28
CA TYR A 108 5.50 -9.62 -9.77
C TYR A 108 5.88 -8.63 -10.87
N VAL A 109 6.20 -7.42 -10.41
CA VAL A 109 6.82 -6.36 -11.22
C VAL A 109 8.08 -5.92 -10.49
N ARG A 110 9.16 -5.69 -11.22
CA ARG A 110 10.43 -5.20 -10.67
C ARG A 110 10.85 -3.95 -11.42
N ASP A 111 10.98 -2.85 -10.70
CA ASP A 111 11.29 -1.54 -11.26
C ASP A 111 12.47 -0.92 -10.53
N ALA A 112 13.23 -0.07 -11.23
CA ALA A 112 14.18 0.81 -10.57
C ALA A 112 13.42 1.81 -9.68
N TYR A 113 14.01 2.19 -8.55
CA TYR A 113 13.42 3.20 -7.68
C TYR A 113 14.44 4.23 -7.21
N THR A 114 13.94 5.38 -6.79
CA THR A 114 14.70 6.38 -6.03
C THR A 114 14.07 6.59 -4.66
N TYR A 115 14.89 6.95 -3.68
CA TYR A 115 14.45 7.33 -2.34
C TYR A 115 14.76 8.81 -2.09
N ASP A 116 13.73 9.57 -1.69
CA ASP A 116 13.82 10.98 -1.32
C ASP A 116 13.67 11.14 0.21
N GLU A 117 14.72 11.65 0.86
CA GLU A 117 14.75 11.92 2.31
C GLU A 117 13.88 13.13 2.69
N ASN A 118 13.45 13.96 1.73
CA ASN A 118 12.65 15.14 2.02
C ASN A 118 11.21 14.79 2.39
N ASP A 119 10.66 13.74 1.79
CA ASP A 119 9.30 13.28 2.06
C ASP A 119 9.22 11.80 2.46
N ASN A 120 10.37 11.14 2.66
CA ASN A 120 10.50 9.69 2.88
C ASN A 120 9.84 8.85 1.79
N GLY A 121 9.79 9.36 0.57
CA GLY A 121 9.14 8.73 -0.56
C GLY A 121 10.03 7.74 -1.29
N VAL A 122 9.44 6.60 -1.65
CA VAL A 122 9.98 5.68 -2.66
C VAL A 122 9.29 6.00 -3.98
N TYR A 123 10.06 6.23 -5.03
CA TYR A 123 9.55 6.63 -6.34
C TYR A 123 9.94 5.66 -7.44
N VAL A 124 8.99 5.35 -8.32
CA VAL A 124 9.18 4.56 -9.54
C VAL A 124 8.71 5.41 -10.73
N ASP A 125 9.57 5.59 -11.73
CA ASP A 125 9.30 6.43 -12.91
C ASP A 125 8.79 7.85 -12.55
N GLY A 126 9.34 8.44 -11.50
CA GLY A 126 8.96 9.77 -11.01
C GLY A 126 7.65 9.83 -10.23
N ASN A 127 6.91 8.73 -10.12
CA ASN A 127 5.69 8.62 -9.33
C ASN A 127 6.02 8.02 -7.96
N ARG A 128 5.50 8.60 -6.87
CA ARG A 128 5.70 8.01 -5.55
C ARG A 128 4.90 6.72 -5.50
N LEU A 129 5.55 5.65 -5.08
CA LEU A 129 4.97 4.35 -4.82
C LEU A 129 4.54 4.28 -3.35
N LEU A 130 5.42 4.69 -2.44
CA LEU A 130 5.20 4.69 -0.99
C LEU A 130 5.68 6.00 -0.36
N GLN A 131 5.00 6.47 0.68
CA GLN A 131 5.57 7.39 1.66
C GLN A 131 5.78 6.67 3.00
N ILE A 132 7.02 6.54 3.43
CA ILE A 132 7.38 5.76 4.61
C ILE A 132 7.24 6.58 5.89
N SER A 133 6.57 6.02 6.89
CA SER A 133 6.53 6.58 8.23
C SER A 133 7.76 6.12 9.03
N PRO A 134 8.56 7.03 9.61
CA PRO A 134 9.70 6.69 10.45
C PRO A 134 9.31 5.84 11.67
N SER A 135 8.10 6.04 12.22
CA SER A 135 7.62 5.33 13.42
C SER A 135 7.50 3.82 13.21
N GLY A 136 7.22 3.39 11.98
CA GLY A 136 7.17 1.97 11.62
C GLY A 136 8.56 1.32 11.61
N VAL A 137 9.61 2.08 11.30
CA VAL A 137 10.95 1.56 10.99
C VAL A 137 11.85 1.42 12.24
N VAL A 138 11.48 2.04 13.38
CA VAL A 138 12.33 2.18 14.59
C VAL A 138 12.87 0.86 15.15
N ASN A 139 12.17 -0.27 14.93
CA ASN A 139 12.58 -1.58 15.43
C ASN A 139 12.87 -2.61 14.32
N GLY A 140 12.89 -2.20 13.05
CA GLY A 140 13.21 -3.03 11.89
C GLY A 140 12.28 -4.25 11.68
N ARG A 141 11.14 -4.30 12.39
CA ARG A 141 10.16 -5.40 12.30
C ARG A 141 8.95 -5.03 11.46
N PHE A 142 8.55 -3.78 11.51
CA PHE A 142 7.42 -3.27 10.74
C PHE A 142 7.87 -2.16 9.80
N LEU A 143 7.02 -1.88 8.83
CA LEU A 143 7.10 -0.75 7.93
C LEU A 143 5.68 -0.23 7.79
N TYR A 144 5.48 1.05 8.06
CA TYR A 144 4.20 1.71 7.83
C TYR A 144 4.37 2.66 6.65
N ALA A 145 3.47 2.58 5.68
CA ALA A 145 3.55 3.45 4.51
C ALA A 145 2.17 3.87 4.02
N ILE A 146 2.13 5.06 3.43
CA ILE A 146 1.04 5.45 2.53
C ILE A 146 1.39 4.90 1.15
N GLU A 147 0.51 4.14 0.54
CA GLU A 147 0.60 3.66 -0.84
C GLU A 147 -0.16 4.61 -1.77
N ASP A 148 0.51 5.10 -2.81
CA ASP A 148 -0.11 5.84 -3.91
C ASP A 148 -0.31 4.81 -5.03
N GLY A 149 -1.48 4.17 -5.15
CA GLY A 149 -1.55 2.92 -5.94
C GLY A 149 -2.85 2.56 -6.63
N GLY A 150 -3.96 3.24 -6.35
CA GLY A 150 -5.20 3.03 -7.09
C GLY A 150 -5.62 4.27 -7.86
N THR A 151 -6.46 4.08 -8.87
CA THR A 151 -7.19 5.17 -9.51
C THR A 151 -8.67 4.86 -9.36
N HIS A 152 -9.43 5.79 -8.79
CA HIS A 152 -10.88 5.70 -8.76
C HIS A 152 -11.46 5.81 -10.17
N ALA A 153 -12.71 5.40 -10.36
CA ALA A 153 -13.37 5.46 -11.68
C ALA A 153 -13.46 6.89 -12.24
N ASP A 154 -13.40 7.91 -11.38
CA ASP A 154 -13.39 9.32 -11.72
C ASP A 154 -11.99 9.88 -12.08
N GLY A 155 -10.95 9.04 -12.07
CA GLY A 155 -9.57 9.42 -12.38
C GLY A 155 -8.77 9.95 -11.19
N SER A 156 -9.37 10.10 -10.01
CA SER A 156 -8.66 10.52 -8.79
C SER A 156 -7.78 9.39 -8.25
N THR A 157 -6.69 9.75 -7.55
CA THR A 157 -5.80 8.75 -6.94
C THR A 157 -6.42 8.19 -5.66
N ALA A 158 -6.48 6.87 -5.57
CA ALA A 158 -6.81 6.15 -4.35
C ALA A 158 -5.53 5.87 -3.55
N TYR A 159 -5.60 6.19 -2.27
CA TYR A 159 -4.50 6.02 -1.33
C TYR A 159 -4.85 4.93 -0.31
N ALA A 160 -3.84 4.25 0.20
CA ALA A 160 -3.98 3.34 1.33
C ALA A 160 -2.89 3.59 2.37
N VAL A 161 -3.19 3.41 3.65
CA VAL A 161 -2.17 3.20 4.69
C VAL A 161 -2.01 1.71 4.87
N SER A 162 -0.78 1.21 4.76
CA SER A 162 -0.48 -0.21 4.90
C SER A 162 0.56 -0.47 5.98
N ILE A 163 0.32 -1.56 6.71
CA ILE A 163 1.22 -2.11 7.72
C ILE A 163 1.88 -3.34 7.13
N PHE A 164 3.20 -3.28 7.02
CA PHE A 164 4.00 -4.39 6.55
C PHE A 164 4.84 -4.96 7.69
N ARG A 165 4.94 -6.29 7.73
CA ARG A 165 5.87 -7.01 8.60
C ARG A 165 7.05 -7.49 7.78
N ARG A 166 8.25 -7.43 8.36
CA ARG A 166 9.45 -8.01 7.75
C ARG A 166 9.29 -9.52 7.58
N MET A 167 9.49 -9.98 6.36
CA MET A 167 9.49 -11.39 6.01
C MET A 167 10.74 -12.08 6.54
N SER A 168 10.56 -13.26 7.13
CA SER A 168 11.62 -14.24 7.35
C SER A 168 12.22 -14.74 6.03
N GLY A 169 13.41 -15.36 6.08
CA GLY A 169 14.02 -15.95 4.89
C GLY A 169 13.17 -17.03 4.22
N GLY A 170 12.39 -17.79 5.02
CA GLY A 170 11.43 -18.77 4.51
C GLY A 170 10.28 -18.12 3.75
N GLU A 171 9.69 -17.06 4.30
CA GLU A 171 8.62 -16.29 3.64
C GLU A 171 9.12 -15.60 2.36
N GLN A 172 10.34 -15.05 2.37
CA GLN A 172 10.95 -14.48 1.16
C GLN A 172 11.15 -15.53 0.06
N SER A 173 11.54 -16.75 0.43
CA SER A 173 11.69 -17.85 -0.53
C SER A 173 10.33 -18.31 -1.06
N ALA A 174 9.33 -18.41 -0.18
CA ALA A 174 7.97 -18.79 -0.55
C ALA A 174 7.34 -17.79 -1.51
N ILE A 175 7.40 -16.48 -1.20
CA ILE A 175 6.75 -15.48 -2.04
C ILE A 175 7.37 -15.39 -3.44
N ARG A 176 8.70 -15.52 -3.56
CA ARG A 176 9.38 -15.54 -4.87
C ARG A 176 8.99 -16.76 -5.72
N ARG A 177 8.71 -17.89 -5.07
CA ARG A 177 8.23 -19.11 -5.75
C ARG A 177 6.76 -18.95 -6.17
N ASP A 178 5.93 -18.43 -5.28
CA ASP A 178 4.48 -18.38 -5.48
C ASP A 178 4.08 -17.28 -6.48
N TYR A 179 4.77 -16.13 -6.45
CA TYR A 179 4.62 -15.03 -7.40
C TYR A 179 5.73 -15.08 -8.46
N SER A 180 5.85 -16.20 -9.19
CA SER A 180 6.98 -16.47 -10.09
C SER A 180 6.84 -15.89 -11.50
N VAL A 181 5.67 -15.37 -11.87
CA VAL A 181 5.42 -14.79 -13.20
C VAL A 181 5.68 -13.29 -13.18
N ARG A 182 6.58 -12.81 -14.04
CA ARG A 182 6.83 -11.39 -14.24
C ARG A 182 5.76 -10.77 -15.13
N TRP A 183 5.13 -9.68 -14.71
CA TRP A 183 4.05 -9.02 -15.46
C TRP A 183 4.45 -7.76 -16.22
N ARG A 184 5.62 -7.19 -15.90
CA ARG A 184 6.41 -6.22 -16.69
C ARG A 184 7.83 -6.17 -16.13
#